data_AF-A0A2V7Y4U9-F1
#
_entry.id   AF-A0A2V7Y4U9-F1
#
_cell.length_a   1.000
_cell.length_b   1.000
_cell.length_c   1.000
_cell.angle_alpha   90.00
_cell.angle_beta   90.00
_cell.angle_gamma   90.00
#
_symmetry.space_group_name_H-M   'P 1'
#
loop_
_entity.id
_entity.type
_entity.pdbx_description
1 polymer ?
#
loop_
_entity_poly.entity_id
_entity_poly.type
_entity_poly.pdbx_seq_one_letter_code
_entity_poly.pdbx_strand_id
1 'polypeptide(L)' 'ELEGWALYWERWVSAAFLQAYLRRAQGAAFLPASREERQVLLDSYLLEKAIQEMGYELDNRPDWLRIPLRGIRQILEGEG' A
#
# COMPACT_ATOMS: atom_id res chain seq x y z
N GLU A 1 -20.94 7.90 4.24
CA GLU A 1 -21.35 7.09 3.05
C GLU A 1 -20.23 6.94 2.03
N LEU A 2 -19.57 8.02 1.57
CA LEU A 2 -18.49 7.92 0.57
C LEU A 2 -17.23 7.18 1.07
N GLU A 3 -16.91 7.23 2.36
CA GLU A 3 -15.68 6.63 2.90
C GLU A 3 -15.65 5.09 2.75
N GLY A 4 -16.78 4.42 2.96
CA GLY A 4 -16.88 2.97 2.74
C GLY A 4 -16.72 2.59 1.26
N TRP A 5 -17.31 3.38 0.36
CA TRP A 5 -17.14 3.20 -1.08
C TRP A 5 -15.71 3.49 -1.54
N ALA A 6 -15.04 4.49 -0.96
CA ALA A 6 -13.65 4.80 -1.24
C ALA A 6 -12.73 3.64 -0.83
N LEU A 7 -12.93 3.07 0.37
CA LEU A 7 -12.18 1.89 0.83
C LEU A 7 -12.46 0.67 -0.04
N TYR A 8 -13.72 0.44 -0.43
CA TYR A 8 -14.07 -0.66 -1.34
C TYR A 8 -13.39 -0.50 -2.69
N TRP A 9 -13.47 0.69 -3.28
CA TRP A 9 -12.86 1.00 -4.56
C TRP A 9 -11.33 0.85 -4.53
N GLU A 10 -10.69 1.39 -3.49
CA GLU A 10 -9.24 1.30 -3.29
C GLU A 10 -8.80 -0.17 -3.25
N ARG A 11 -9.40 -0.98 -2.37
CA ARG A 11 -9.05 -2.41 -2.24
C ARG A 11 -9.23 -3.18 -3.55
N TRP A 12 -10.32 -2.92 -4.28
CA TRP A 12 -10.59 -3.62 -5.55
C TRP A 12 -9.61 -3.23 -6.65
N VAL A 13 -9.30 -1.94 -6.77
CA VAL A 13 -8.36 -1.45 -7.79
C VAL A 13 -6.94 -1.91 -7.45
N SER A 14 -6.52 -1.82 -6.20
CA SER A 14 -5.23 -2.31 -5.69
C SER A 14 -5.06 -3.81 -5.96
N ALA A 15 -6.07 -4.63 -5.64
CA ALA A 15 -6.05 -6.06 -5.91
C ALA A 15 -5.99 -6.38 -7.42
N ALA A 16 -6.79 -5.69 -8.24
CA ALA A 16 -6.80 -5.89 -9.68
C ALA A 16 -5.44 -5.54 -10.32
N PHE A 17 -4.86 -4.42 -9.91
CA PHE A 17 -3.53 -3.99 -10.35
C PHE A 17 -2.46 -5.00 -9.94
N LEU A 18 -2.39 -5.35 -8.66
CA LEU A 18 -1.35 -6.25 -8.13
C LEU A 18 -1.44 -7.64 -8.79
N GLN A 19 -2.66 -8.16 -8.98
CA GLN A 19 -2.87 -9.43 -9.67
C GLN A 19 -2.38 -9.37 -11.13
N ALA A 20 -2.70 -8.32 -11.86
CA ALA A 20 -2.25 -8.15 -13.25
C ALA A 20 -0.73 -8.00 -13.33
N TYR A 21 -0.14 -7.20 -12.44
CA TYR A 21 1.29 -6.99 -12.36
C TYR A 21 2.05 -8.30 -12.07
N LEU A 22 1.65 -9.03 -11.02
CA LEU A 22 2.30 -10.28 -10.63
C LEU A 22 2.18 -11.36 -11.73
N ARG A 23 1.05 -11.44 -12.42
CA ARG A 23 0.90 -12.31 -13.60
C ARG A 23 1.87 -11.92 -14.71
N ARG A 24 2.00 -10.63 -15.01
CA ARG A 24 2.84 -10.14 -16.11
C ARG A 24 4.33 -10.22 -15.81
N ALA A 25 4.71 -10.05 -14.55
CA ALA A 25 6.08 -10.07 -14.05
C ALA A 25 6.53 -11.47 -13.59
N GLN A 26 5.69 -12.50 -13.75
CA GLN A 26 6.02 -13.87 -13.36
C GLN A 26 7.34 -14.33 -14.02
N GLY A 27 8.27 -14.82 -13.20
CA GLY A 27 9.59 -15.27 -13.66
C GLY A 27 10.60 -14.16 -13.91
N ALA A 28 10.25 -12.89 -13.68
CA ALA A 28 11.20 -11.79 -13.76
C ALA A 28 12.24 -11.88 -12.63
N ALA A 29 13.51 -11.59 -12.94
CA ALA A 29 14.62 -11.72 -12.00
C ALA A 29 14.50 -10.81 -10.75
N PHE A 30 13.71 -9.73 -10.84
CA PHE A 30 13.50 -8.79 -9.73
C PHE A 30 12.35 -9.20 -8.79
N LEU A 31 11.55 -10.20 -9.13
CA LEU A 31 10.36 -10.58 -8.36
C LEU A 31 10.67 -11.83 -7.52
N PRO A 32 10.59 -11.76 -6.18
CA PRO A 32 10.79 -12.94 -5.34
C PRO A 32 9.81 -14.06 -5.68
N ALA A 33 10.27 -15.31 -5.57
CA ALA A 33 9.45 -16.47 -5.93
C ALA A 33 8.38 -16.77 -4.87
N SER A 34 8.74 -16.64 -3.58
CA SER A 34 7.79 -16.90 -2.51
C SER A 34 6.73 -15.80 -2.42
N ARG A 35 5.55 -16.15 -1.92
CA ARG A 35 4.49 -15.15 -1.70
C ARG A 35 4.84 -14.28 -0.49
N GLU A 36 5.46 -14.89 0.50
CA GLU A 36 5.85 -14.31 1.77
C GLU A 36 6.91 -13.22 1.57
N GLU A 37 7.97 -13.49 0.81
CA GLU A 37 8.99 -12.46 0.48
C GLU A 37 8.39 -11.34 -0.36
N ARG A 38 7.47 -11.64 -1.28
CA ARG A 38 6.76 -10.61 -2.05
C ARG A 38 5.90 -9.71 -1.17
N GLN A 39 5.21 -10.29 -0.19
CA GLN A 39 4.42 -9.53 0.77
C GLN A 39 5.31 -8.63 1.63
N VAL A 40 6.39 -9.18 2.21
CA VAL A 40 7.36 -8.42 3.00
C VAL A 40 7.95 -7.25 2.19
N LEU A 41 8.30 -7.50 0.93
CA LEU A 41 8.83 -6.46 0.04
C LEU A 41 7.79 -5.37 -0.23
N LEU A 42 6.55 -5.76 -0.55
CA LEU A 42 5.45 -4.83 -0.80
C LEU A 42 5.14 -3.99 0.43
N ASP A 43 4.96 -4.61 1.59
CA ASP A 43 4.66 -3.94 2.86
C ASP A 43 5.78 -2.97 3.25
N SER A 44 7.04 -3.35 3.02
CA SER A 44 8.20 -2.48 3.28
C SER A 44 8.15 -1.20 2.43
N TYR A 45 7.88 -1.32 1.13
CA TYR A 45 7.78 -0.16 0.24
C TYR A 45 6.56 0.72 0.52
N LEU A 46 5.41 0.10 0.84
CA LEU A 46 4.21 0.85 1.22
C LEU A 46 4.44 1.60 2.53
N LEU A 47 5.11 0.98 3.51
CA LEU A 47 5.44 1.62 4.78
C LEU A 47 6.43 2.77 4.60
N GLU A 48 7.49 2.57 3.81
CA GLU A 48 8.43 3.64 3.46
C GLU A 48 7.69 4.84 2.83
N LYS A 49 6.80 4.55 1.87
CA LYS A 49 6.04 5.59 1.19
C LYS A 49 5.12 6.35 2.15
N ALA A 50 4.41 5.65 3.03
CA ALA A 50 3.52 6.26 4.00
C ALA A 50 4.27 7.11 5.04
N ILE A 51 5.48 6.70 5.46
CA ILE A 51 6.34 7.49 6.35
C ILE A 51 6.82 8.78 5.65
N GLN A 52 7.24 8.68 4.38
CA GLN A 52 7.61 9.85 3.59
C GLN A 52 6.45 10.83 3.45
N GLU A 53 5.25 10.33 3.16
CA GLU A 53 4.02 11.13 3.08
C GLU A 53 3.68 11.77 4.43
N MET A 54 3.78 11.03 5.54
CA MET A 54 3.56 11.59 6.87
C MET A 54 4.47 12.78 7.16
N GLY A 55 5.77 12.67 6.85
CA GLY A 55 6.72 13.78 6.99
C GLY A 55 6.34 14.98 6.12
N TYR A 56 5.98 14.72 4.85
CA TYR A 56 5.55 15.79 3.94
C TYR A 56 4.28 16.49 4.41
N GLU A 57 3.26 15.75 4.84
CA GLU A 57 1.99 16.32 5.28
C GLU A 57 2.12 17.07 6.61
N LEU A 58 3.02 16.63 7.50
CA LEU A 58 3.32 17.34 8.75
C LEU A 58 3.79 18.78 8.49
N ASP A 59 4.62 18.97 7.47
CA ASP A 59 5.21 20.27 7.14
C ASP A 59 4.30 21.13 6.25
N ASN A 60 3.47 20.51 5.41
CA ASN A 60 2.74 21.22 4.34
C ASN A 60 1.23 21.28 4.54
N ARG A 61 0.59 20.22 5.08
CA ARG A 61 -0.89 20.13 5.25
C ARG A 61 -1.24 19.25 6.46
N PRO A 62 -1.07 19.75 7.69
CA PRO A 62 -1.25 18.93 8.90
C PRO A 62 -2.63 18.24 9.00
N ASP A 63 -3.69 18.86 8.46
CA ASP A 63 -5.05 18.28 8.43
C ASP A 63 -5.15 16.96 7.63
N TRP A 64 -4.16 16.68 6.77
CA TRP A 64 -4.10 15.48 5.92
C TRP A 64 -3.35 14.33 6.59
N LEU A 65 -2.68 14.54 7.72
CA LEU A 65 -1.91 13.51 8.45
C LEU A 65 -2.69 12.22 8.72
N ARG A 66 -4.01 12.32 8.90
CA ARG A 66 -4.89 11.17 9.11
C ARG A 66 -4.86 10.14 7.97
N ILE A 67 -4.47 10.55 6.75
CA ILE A 67 -4.42 9.70 5.56
C ILE A 67 -3.21 8.74 5.64
N PRO A 68 -1.95 9.21 5.68
CA PRO A 68 -0.80 8.31 5.78
C PRO A 68 -0.81 7.50 7.09
N LEU A 69 -1.30 8.06 8.20
CA LEU A 69 -1.43 7.32 9.48
C LEU A 69 -2.38 6.12 9.36
N ARG A 70 -3.48 6.26 8.61
CA ARG A 70 -4.40 5.15 8.35
C ARG A 70 -3.73 4.05 7.52
N GLY A 71 -2.97 4.43 6.49
CA GLY A 71 -2.21 3.49 5.66
C GLY A 71 -1.17 2.71 6.47
N ILE A 72 -0.40 3.40 7.32
CA ILE A 72 0.57 2.76 8.23
C ILE A 72 -0.13 1.73 9.13
N ARG A 73 -1.27 2.09 9.73
CA ARG A 73 -2.02 1.17 10.60
C ARG A 73 -2.48 -0.07 9.83
N GLN A 74 -3.04 0.08 8.63
CA GLN A 74 -3.50 -1.04 7.81
C GLN A 74 -2.36 -2.00 7.45
N ILE A 75 -1.18 -1.49 7.11
CA ILE A 75 0.00 -2.30 6.80
C ILE A 75 0.45 -3.10 8.03
N LEU A 76 0.51 -2.46 9.21
CA LEU A 76 0.91 -3.11 10.46
C LEU A 76 -0.09 -4.17 10.94
N GLU A 77 -1.37 -4.00 10.61
CA GLU A 77 -2.44 -4.97 10.90
C GLU A 77 -2.51 -6.11 9.87
N GLY A 78 -1.72 -6.06 8.79
CA GLY A 78 -1.71 -7.05 7.72
C GLY A 78 -2.92 -6.97 6.79
N GLU A 79 -3.55 -5.79 6.72
CA GLU A 79 -4.70 -5.50 5.86
C GLU A 79 -4.31 -4.90 4.49
N GLY A 80 -3.00 -4.80 4.22
CA GLY A 80 -2.40 -4.30 2.97
C GLY A 80 -2.47 -5.26 1.79
#